data_AF-A0A7R9ZVB6-F1
#
_entry.id   AF-A0A7R9ZVB6-F1
#
_cell.length_a   1.000
_cell.length_b   1.000
_cell.length_c   1.000
_cell.angle_alpha   90.00
_cell.angle_beta   90.00
_cell.angle_gamma   90.00
#
_symmetry.space_group_name_H-M   'P 1'
#
loop_
_entity.id
_entity.type
_entity.pdbx_description
1 polymer ?
#
loop_
_entity_poly.entity_id
_entity_poly.type
_entity_poly.pdbx_seq_one_letter_code
_entity_poly.pdbx_strand_id
1 'polypeptide(L)'
;NTVEMGWSLDFCPAFFCELAYEGLIPTSIQIQADSGVMVQILTPCFELERHVLRCLETHVSKKARRRAKHYTMTIDTAYDDVMLGCVRQHGEGWLYRGERWVLRKLLKEGYTGGR
;
A
#
# COMPACT_ATOMS: atom_id res chain seq x y z
N ASN A 1 10.77 -7.54 -14.86
CA ASN A 1 11.21 -6.25 -15.42
C ASN A 1 10.11 -5.23 -15.25
N THR A 2 10.06 -4.58 -14.09
CA THR A 2 9.16 -3.45 -13.85
C THR A 2 9.81 -2.21 -14.45
N VAL A 3 9.10 -1.49 -15.32
CA VAL A 3 9.60 -0.21 -15.85
C VAL A 3 9.18 0.85 -14.84
N GLU A 4 10.14 1.42 -14.10
CA GLU A 4 9.87 2.54 -13.19
C GLU A 4 9.57 3.79 -14.02
N MET A 5 8.33 4.29 -13.93
CA MET A 5 7.89 5.45 -14.70
C MET A 5 8.04 6.74 -13.86
N GLY A 6 9.28 7.11 -13.57
CA GLY A 6 9.60 8.35 -12.84
C GLY A 6 9.39 8.27 -11.33
N TRP A 7 9.47 9.44 -10.67
CA TRP A 7 9.38 9.57 -9.21
C TRP A 7 8.77 10.92 -8.83
N SER A 8 8.24 11.02 -7.61
CA SER A 8 7.69 12.23 -7.03
C SER A 8 8.03 12.34 -5.54
N LEU A 9 8.16 13.58 -5.04
CA LEU A 9 8.19 13.88 -3.60
C LEU A 9 6.80 14.16 -3.05
N ASP A 10 5.80 14.26 -3.91
CA ASP A 10 4.43 14.56 -3.53
C ASP A 10 3.68 13.28 -3.11
N PHE A 11 3.36 13.22 -1.83
CA PHE A 11 2.50 12.20 -1.23
C PHE A 11 1.05 12.72 -1.12
N CYS A 12 0.55 13.50 -2.08
CA CYS A 12 -0.84 13.94 -2.10
C CYS A 12 -1.80 12.73 -2.25
N PRO A 13 -2.84 12.60 -1.41
CA PRO A 13 -3.81 11.51 -1.54
C PRO A 13 -4.53 11.45 -2.88
N ALA A 14 -4.85 12.60 -3.48
CA ALA A 14 -5.51 12.65 -4.78
C ALA A 14 -4.59 12.09 -5.88
N PHE A 15 -3.34 12.55 -5.92
CA PHE A 15 -2.33 12.05 -6.86
C PHE A 15 -2.08 10.54 -6.68
N PHE A 16 -1.97 10.06 -5.43
CA PHE A 16 -1.85 8.63 -5.13
C PHE A 16 -3.02 7.82 -5.70
N CYS A 17 -4.25 8.31 -5.54
CA CYS A 17 -5.44 7.67 -6.09
C CYS A 17 -5.50 7.74 -7.63
N GLU A 18 -5.08 8.85 -8.23
CA GLU A 18 -5.02 9.00 -9.69
C GLU A 18 -4.02 8.00 -10.31
N LEU A 19 -2.84 7.85 -9.72
CA LEU A 19 -1.88 6.82 -10.14
C LEU A 19 -2.52 5.42 -10.09
N ALA A 20 -3.20 5.08 -8.99
CA ALA A 20 -3.90 3.81 -8.87
C ALA A 20 -5.05 3.65 -9.88
N TYR A 21 -5.77 4.73 -10.19
CA TYR A 21 -6.85 4.76 -11.18
C TYR A 21 -6.33 4.49 -12.59
N GLU A 22 -5.18 5.05 -12.96
CA GLU A 22 -4.47 4.78 -14.21
C GLU A 22 -3.84 3.38 -14.26
N GLY A 23 -4.05 2.56 -13.22
CA GLY A 23 -3.58 1.20 -13.13
C GLY A 23 -2.10 1.08 -12.75
N LEU A 24 -1.45 2.17 -12.33
CA LEU A 24 -0.11 2.14 -11.74
C LEU A 24 -0.19 1.68 -10.29
N ILE A 25 0.89 1.14 -9.76
CA ILE A 25 1.03 0.79 -8.35
C ILE A 25 1.83 1.91 -7.71
N PRO A 26 1.20 2.84 -6.96
CA PRO A 26 1.94 3.86 -6.25
C PRO A 26 2.65 3.16 -5.09
N THR A 27 3.98 3.07 -5.17
CA THR A 27 4.84 2.51 -4.13
C THR A 27 5.90 3.53 -3.75
N SER A 28 6.74 3.25 -2.76
CA SER A 28 7.83 4.13 -2.38
C SER A 28 9.14 3.40 -2.22
N ILE A 29 10.22 4.13 -2.53
CA ILE A 29 11.59 3.69 -2.30
C ILE A 29 12.33 4.75 -1.48
N GLN A 30 13.44 4.33 -0.86
CA GLN A 30 14.34 5.24 -0.17
C GLN A 30 15.61 5.39 -1.00
N ILE A 31 15.98 6.64 -1.30
CA ILE A 31 17.19 6.99 -2.03
C ILE A 31 18.09 7.88 -1.16
N GLN A 32 19.39 7.86 -1.43
CA GLN A 32 20.34 8.76 -0.78
C GLN A 32 20.56 9.98 -1.68
N ALA A 33 20.27 11.18 -1.16
CA ALA A 33 20.58 12.43 -1.85
C ALA A 33 22.09 12.73 -1.78
N ASP A 34 22.58 13.62 -2.64
CA ASP A 34 24.00 14.04 -2.67
C ASP A 34 24.47 14.62 -1.33
N SER A 35 23.56 15.18 -0.54
CA SER A 35 23.81 15.65 0.83
C SER A 35 24.04 14.54 1.84
N GLY A 36 23.89 13.28 1.46
CA GLY A 36 23.92 12.11 2.34
C GLY A 36 22.59 11.85 3.07
N VAL A 37 21.58 12.69 2.88
CA VAL A 37 20.26 12.51 3.50
C VAL A 37 19.48 11.42 2.79
N MET A 38 18.89 10.50 3.55
CA MET A 38 17.98 9.50 3.01
C MET A 38 16.59 10.11 2.78
N VAL A 39 16.10 10.06 1.55
CA VAL A 39 14.83 10.63 1.12
C VAL A 39 13.90 9.52 0.66
N GLN A 40 12.65 9.56 1.10
CA GLN A 40 11.60 8.67 0.61
C GLN A 40 10.92 9.33 -0.58
N ILE A 41 10.79 8.61 -1.69
CA ILE A 41 10.14 9.08 -2.91
C ILE A 41 9.00 8.13 -3.28
N LEU A 42 7.93 8.69 -3.81
CA LEU A 42 6.83 7.95 -4.41
C LEU A 42 7.22 7.57 -5.85
N THR A 43 7.09 6.30 -6.19
CA THR A 43 7.35 5.76 -7.52
C THR A 43 6.09 5.08 -8.06
N PRO A 44 5.58 5.51 -9.23
CA PRO A 44 4.53 4.77 -9.91
C PRO A 44 5.14 3.55 -10.61
N CYS A 45 4.91 2.38 -10.03
CA CYS A 45 5.37 1.12 -10.60
C CYS A 45 4.36 0.58 -11.63
N PHE A 46 4.88 0.12 -12.76
CA PHE A 46 4.09 -0.56 -13.78
C PHE A 46 4.62 -1.97 -14.03
N GLU A 47 3.84 -2.98 -13.61
CA GLU A 47 4.10 -4.38 -13.98
C GLU A 47 3.33 -4.73 -15.27
N LEU A 48 3.97 -5.42 -16.21
CA LEU A 48 3.33 -5.85 -17.46
C LEU A 48 2.30 -6.97 -17.23
N GLU A 49 2.49 -7.75 -16.17
CA GLU A 49 1.59 -8.81 -15.74
C GLU A 49 1.03 -8.43 -14.38
N ARG A 50 -0.31 -8.44 -14.24
CA ARG A 50 -0.98 -8.11 -12.98
C ARG A 50 -1.35 -9.39 -12.24
N HIS A 51 -0.93 -9.48 -10.99
CA HIS A 51 -1.35 -10.53 -10.08
C HIS A 51 -2.70 -10.18 -9.46
N VAL A 52 -3.78 -10.85 -9.91
CA VAL A 52 -5.15 -10.60 -9.44
C VAL A 52 -5.69 -11.81 -8.69
N LEU A 53 -6.29 -11.58 -7.52
CA LEU A 53 -6.98 -12.62 -6.75
C LEU A 53 -8.50 -12.53 -6.98
N ARG A 54 -9.10 -13.61 -7.49
CA ARG A 54 -10.57 -13.74 -7.56
C ARG A 54 -11.10 -14.24 -6.23
N CYS A 55 -11.52 -13.32 -5.36
CA CYS A 55 -11.87 -13.63 -3.96
C CYS A 55 -12.89 -14.77 -3.82
N LEU A 56 -13.92 -14.83 -4.67
CA LEU A 56 -14.97 -15.85 -4.62
C LEU A 56 -14.50 -17.24 -5.11
N GLU A 57 -13.44 -17.28 -5.91
CA GLU A 57 -12.87 -18.51 -6.49
C GLU A 57 -11.62 -18.97 -5.71
N THR A 58 -11.21 -18.20 -4.70
CA THR A 58 -9.97 -18.46 -3.96
C THR A 58 -10.09 -19.74 -3.15
N HIS A 59 -9.16 -20.67 -3.40
CA HIS A 59 -9.13 -21.93 -2.67
C HIS A 59 -8.82 -21.72 -1.18
N VAL A 60 -9.75 -22.11 -0.31
CA VAL A 60 -9.55 -22.14 1.14
C VAL A 60 -9.55 -23.57 1.66
N SER A 61 -8.38 -24.01 2.14
CA SER A 61 -8.21 -25.36 2.69
C SER A 61 -9.14 -25.63 3.87
N LYS A 62 -9.54 -26.89 4.07
CA LYS A 62 -10.36 -27.31 5.23
C LYS A 62 -9.67 -26.96 6.56
N LYS A 63 -8.34 -27.09 6.62
CA LYS A 63 -7.53 -26.75 7.80
C LYS A 63 -7.62 -25.26 8.13
N ALA A 64 -7.51 -24.39 7.12
CA ALA A 64 -7.65 -22.94 7.30
C ALA A 64 -9.06 -22.57 7.79
N ARG A 65 -10.11 -23.12 7.16
CA ARG A 65 -11.51 -22.93 7.60
C ARG A 65 -11.74 -23.33 9.05
N ARG A 66 -11.17 -24.45 9.50
CA ARG A 66 -11.28 -24.89 10.89
C ARG A 66 -10.61 -23.92 11.86
N ARG A 67 -9.41 -23.44 11.54
CA ARG A 67 -8.67 -22.48 12.39
C ARG A 67 -9.40 -21.13 12.47
N ALA A 68 -9.96 -20.65 11.36
CA ALA A 68 -10.64 -19.35 11.29
C ALA A 68 -11.82 -19.22 12.26
N LYS A 69 -12.48 -20.33 12.63
CA LYS A 69 -13.62 -20.35 13.58
C LYS A 69 -13.30 -19.79 14.97
N HIS A 70 -12.03 -19.70 15.34
CA HIS A 70 -11.59 -19.17 16.63
C HIS A 70 -11.28 -17.68 16.61
N TYR A 71 -11.48 -17.01 15.48
CA TYR A 71 -11.18 -15.60 15.29
C TYR A 71 -12.43 -14.84 14.88
N THR A 72 -12.49 -13.56 15.27
CA THR A 72 -13.46 -12.59 14.78
C THR A 72 -12.75 -11.64 13.83
N MET A 73 -13.45 -11.23 12.77
CA MET A 73 -12.96 -10.24 11.82
C MET A 73 -13.80 -8.97 11.96
N THR A 74 -13.13 -7.84 12.05
CA THR A 74 -13.73 -6.50 12.03
C THR A 74 -13.09 -5.71 10.89
N ILE A 75 -13.78 -4.69 10.41
CA ILE A 75 -13.30 -3.80 9.34
C ILE A 75 -13.11 -2.41 9.95
N ASP A 76 -12.01 -1.74 9.60
CA ASP A 76 -11.67 -0.36 9.97
C ASP A 76 -11.70 -0.04 11.48
N THR A 77 -11.53 -1.06 12.33
CA THR A 77 -11.64 -0.90 13.79
C THR A 77 -10.33 -0.48 14.47
N ALA A 78 -9.19 -0.90 13.92
CA ALA A 78 -7.87 -0.71 14.55
C ALA A 78 -6.77 -0.51 13.50
N TYR A 79 -6.93 0.50 12.63
CA TYR A 79 -6.00 0.75 11.52
C TYR A 79 -4.54 0.87 11.97
N ASP A 80 -4.28 1.65 13.02
CA ASP A 80 -2.92 1.89 13.51
C ASP A 80 -2.25 0.61 14.01
N ASP A 81 -2.98 -0.24 14.72
CA ASP A 81 -2.45 -1.52 15.21
C ASP A 81 -2.16 -2.50 14.07
N VAL A 82 -3.02 -2.54 13.06
CA VAL A 82 -2.82 -3.35 11.84
C VAL A 82 -1.55 -2.88 11.11
N MET A 83 -1.42 -1.58 10.87
CA MET A 83 -0.26 -0.99 10.20
C MET A 83 1.04 -1.25 10.96
N LEU A 84 1.03 -1.08 12.28
CA LEU A 84 2.19 -1.41 13.13
C LEU A 84 2.50 -2.90 13.13
N GLY A 85 1.50 -3.77 13.02
CA GLY A 85 1.68 -5.21 12.85
C GLY A 85 2.41 -5.54 11.55
N CYS A 86 1.99 -4.94 10.44
CA CYS A 86 2.63 -5.17 9.15
C CYS A 86 4.08 -4.65 9.10
N VAL A 87 4.34 -3.45 9.63
CA VAL A 87 5.71 -2.92 9.73
C VAL A 87 6.60 -3.82 10.59
N ARG A 88 6.09 -4.34 11.71
CA ARG A 88 6.83 -5.29 12.55
C ARG A 88 7.17 -6.59 11.82
N GLN A 89 6.29 -7.05 10.93
CA GLN A 89 6.47 -8.29 10.17
C GLN A 89 7.43 -8.13 8.98
N HIS A 90 7.33 -7.02 8.24
CA HIS A 90 8.02 -6.86 6.95
C HIS A 90 9.18 -5.86 6.98
N GLY A 91 9.33 -5.09 8.08
CA GLY A 91 10.30 -4.02 8.18
C GLY A 91 9.81 -2.71 7.57
N GLU A 92 10.57 -1.64 7.80
CA GLU A 92 10.15 -0.28 7.44
C GLU A 92 10.11 -0.03 5.93
N GLY A 93 10.94 -0.75 5.17
CA GLY A 93 11.01 -0.65 3.72
C GLY A 93 9.85 -1.31 2.97
N TRP A 94 8.92 -1.97 3.68
CA TRP A 94 7.74 -2.56 3.05
C TRP A 94 6.70 -1.51 2.68
N LEU A 95 6.55 -0.47 3.50
CA LEU A 95 5.59 0.60 3.28
C LEU A 95 6.06 1.84 4.04
N TYR A 96 6.64 2.80 3.33
CA TYR A 96 7.35 3.93 3.94
C TYR A 96 6.40 4.94 4.58
N ARG A 97 6.94 5.80 5.45
CA ARG A 97 6.15 6.74 6.26
C ARG A 97 5.23 7.63 5.43
N GLY A 98 5.68 8.11 4.27
CA GLY A 98 4.87 8.91 3.35
C GLY A 98 3.59 8.19 2.92
N GLU A 99 3.71 6.95 2.46
CA GLU A 99 2.56 6.13 2.02
C GLU A 99 1.62 5.81 3.16
N ARG A 100 2.16 5.47 4.33
CA ARG A 100 1.35 5.23 5.52
C ARG A 100 0.54 6.46 5.92
N TRP A 101 1.12 7.65 5.76
CA TRP A 101 0.39 8.90 5.98
C TRP A 101 -0.75 9.07 4.97
N VAL A 102 -0.50 8.80 3.68
CA VAL A 102 -1.53 8.86 2.62
C VAL A 102 -2.68 7.92 2.91
N LEU A 103 -2.39 6.63 3.16
CA LEU A 103 -3.40 5.62 3.41
C LEU A 103 -4.22 5.94 4.67
N ARG A 104 -3.58 6.44 5.73
CA ARG A 104 -4.28 6.90 6.93
C ARG A 104 -5.20 8.08 6.65
N LYS A 105 -4.76 9.02 5.81
CA LYS A 105 -5.55 10.18 5.42
C LYS A 105 -6.76 9.76 4.58
N LEU A 106 -6.55 8.88 3.60
CA LEU A 106 -7.62 8.30 2.78
C LEU A 106 -8.64 7.51 3.60
N LEU A 107 -8.22 6.76 4.62
CA LEU A 107 -9.14 6.08 5.52
C LEU A 107 -10.07 7.08 6.23
N LYS A 108 -9.51 8.20 6.71
CA LYS A 108 -10.25 9.19 7.51
C LYS A 108 -11.17 10.06 6.65
N GLU A 109 -10.67 10.50 5.50
CA GLU A 109 -11.30 11.54 4.68
C GLU A 109 -12.05 10.96 3.48
N GLY A 110 -11.79 9.69 3.14
CA GLY A 110 -12.24 9.09 1.90
C GLY A 110 -11.48 9.62 0.68
N TYR A 111 -11.71 9.00 -0.46
CA TYR A 111 -11.32 9.59 -1.74
C TYR A 111 -12.39 10.61 -2.16
N THR A 112 -12.00 11.88 -2.28
CA THR A 112 -12.94 12.96 -2.63
C THR A 112 -12.99 13.27 -4.13
N GLY A 113 -12.09 12.69 -4.93
CA GLY A 113 -11.87 13.08 -6.32
C GLY A 113 -11.17 14.44 -6.43
N GLY A 114 -10.14 14.53 -7.28
CA GLY A 114 -9.79 15.83 -7.87
C GLY A 114 -10.94 16.24 -8.80
N ARG A 115 -11.46 17.47 -8.64
CA ARG A 115 -12.33 18.09 -9.65
C ARG A 115 -11.46 18.79 -10.68
#